data_AF-A0A804HID3-F1
#
_entry.id   AF-A0A804HID3-F1
#
_cell.length_a   1.000
_cell.length_b   1.000
_cell.length_c   1.000
_cell.angle_alpha   90.00
_cell.angle_beta   90.00
_cell.angle_gamma   90.00
#
_symmetry.space_group_name_H-M   'P 1'
#
loop_
_entity.id
_entity.type
_entity.pdbx_description
1 polymer ?
#
loop_
_entity_poly.entity_id
_entity_poly.type
_entity_poly.pdbx_seq_one_letter_code
_entity_poly.pdbx_strand_id
1 'polypeptide(L)'
;MVPWVRTMGQKLKQRLRLDVGREICRQYPLFCFLLLCLSAASLLLNRYIHILMIFWSFVAGVVTFYCSLGPDSLLPNIFFTIKYKPKQLGLQELFPQGHSCAVCGKVKCKRHRPSLLLENYQPWLDLKISSKVDASLSEVLELVLENFVYPWYRDVTDDESFVDELRITLRFFASVLIRRIHKVDIPSIITKKLLKAAMKHIEVIVKARQKVKNTEFLQQAALEEYGPELHVALRSRRDELHYLRKLTELLFPYILPPKATDCRSLTLLIREILSGSVFLPSLDFLADPDTVNHLLIIFIDDSPPEKATEPASPLVPFLQKFAEPRNKKPSVLKLELKQIREQQDLLFRFMNFLKQEGAVHVLQFCLTVGEAYLCILRKGI
;
A
#
# COMPACT_ATOMS: atom_id res chain seq x y z
N MET A 1 -64.12 11.56 91.35
CA MET A 1 -64.31 10.17 90.87
C MET A 1 -64.42 10.13 89.34
N VAL A 2 -63.42 10.59 88.55
CA VAL A 2 -63.48 10.61 87.05
C VAL A 2 -62.11 10.53 86.28
N PRO A 3 -60.89 10.46 86.86
CA PRO A 3 -59.67 10.31 86.03
C PRO A 3 -59.42 8.88 85.52
N TRP A 4 -59.78 7.87 86.32
CA TRP A 4 -59.40 6.47 86.07
C TRP A 4 -60.17 5.81 84.91
N VAL A 5 -61.43 6.22 84.69
CA VAL A 5 -62.29 5.68 83.64
C VAL A 5 -61.81 6.09 82.23
N ARG A 6 -61.22 7.29 82.10
CA ARG A 6 -60.76 7.82 80.80
C ARG A 6 -59.45 7.18 80.35
N THR A 7 -58.50 6.97 81.27
CA THR A 7 -57.25 6.23 81.00
C THR A 7 -57.49 4.75 80.77
N MET A 8 -58.46 4.15 81.48
CA MET A 8 -58.85 2.77 81.22
C MET A 8 -59.54 2.63 79.86
N GLY A 9 -60.44 3.56 79.49
CA GLY A 9 -61.09 3.58 78.18
C GLY A 9 -60.11 3.75 77.01
N GLN A 10 -59.06 4.57 77.16
CA GLN A 10 -58.00 4.67 76.15
C GLN A 10 -57.15 3.39 76.05
N LYS A 11 -56.76 2.78 77.19
CA LYS A 11 -56.05 1.49 77.19
C LYS A 11 -56.90 0.35 76.63
N LEU A 12 -58.21 0.34 76.89
CA LEU A 12 -59.14 -0.64 76.36
C LEU A 12 -59.33 -0.48 74.86
N LYS A 13 -59.44 0.76 74.35
CA LYS A 13 -59.52 1.06 72.91
C LYS A 13 -58.24 0.69 72.15
N GLN A 14 -57.07 0.88 72.77
CA GLN A 14 -55.78 0.44 72.22
C GLN A 14 -55.65 -1.09 72.21
N ARG A 15 -56.07 -1.77 73.29
CA ARG A 15 -56.13 -3.25 73.34
C ARG A 15 -57.12 -3.80 72.32
N LEU A 16 -58.33 -3.25 72.20
CA LEU A 16 -59.31 -3.68 71.20
C LEU A 16 -58.79 -3.51 69.76
N ARG A 17 -58.07 -2.43 69.45
CA ARG A 17 -57.46 -2.27 68.13
C ARG A 17 -56.35 -3.29 67.85
N LEU A 18 -55.56 -3.63 68.87
CA LEU A 18 -54.52 -4.66 68.76
C LEU A 18 -55.12 -6.06 68.66
N ASP A 19 -56.19 -6.35 69.41
CA ASP A 19 -56.90 -7.63 69.37
C ASP A 19 -57.66 -7.80 68.05
N VAL A 20 -58.28 -6.75 67.49
CA VAL A 20 -58.90 -6.79 66.15
C VAL A 20 -57.85 -7.02 65.06
N GLY A 21 -56.69 -6.37 65.14
CA GLY A 21 -55.58 -6.63 64.22
C GLY A 21 -55.04 -8.05 64.32
N ARG A 22 -54.99 -8.60 65.53
CA ARG A 22 -54.55 -9.98 65.80
C ARG A 22 -55.57 -11.01 65.29
N GLU A 23 -56.85 -10.72 65.40
CA GLU A 23 -57.94 -11.59 64.95
C GLU A 23 -58.05 -11.61 63.41
N ILE A 24 -57.87 -10.46 62.75
CA ILE A 24 -57.79 -10.37 61.28
C ILE A 24 -56.59 -11.15 60.74
N CYS A 25 -55.44 -11.08 61.41
CA CYS A 25 -54.24 -11.84 61.05
C CYS A 25 -54.42 -13.36 61.25
N ARG A 26 -55.27 -13.76 62.21
CA ARG A 26 -55.61 -15.17 62.47
C ARG A 26 -56.62 -15.74 61.47
N GLN A 27 -57.56 -14.92 60.98
CA GLN A 27 -58.59 -15.35 60.03
C GLN A 27 -58.09 -15.43 58.57
N TYR A 28 -57.10 -14.62 58.18
CA TYR A 28 -56.52 -14.64 56.83
C TYR A 28 -54.98 -14.47 56.84
N PRO A 29 -54.22 -15.43 57.41
CA PRO A 29 -52.78 -15.30 57.59
C PRO A 29 -52.01 -15.16 56.28
N LEU A 30 -52.49 -15.81 55.20
CA LEU A 30 -51.91 -15.70 53.85
C LEU A 30 -52.04 -14.29 53.27
N PHE A 31 -53.19 -13.62 53.48
CA PHE A 31 -53.43 -12.29 52.94
C PHE A 31 -52.61 -11.22 53.68
N CYS A 32 -52.51 -11.33 55.01
CA CYS A 32 -51.64 -10.45 55.81
C CYS A 32 -50.16 -10.66 55.49
N PHE A 33 -49.72 -11.91 55.29
CA PHE A 33 -48.36 -12.22 54.86
C PHE A 33 -48.07 -11.66 53.47
N LEU A 34 -48.98 -11.85 52.50
CA LEU A 34 -48.86 -11.29 51.15
C LEU A 34 -48.77 -9.76 51.17
N LEU A 35 -49.59 -9.06 51.97
CA LEU A 35 -49.52 -7.60 52.10
C LEU A 35 -48.22 -7.12 52.76
N LEU A 36 -47.71 -7.85 53.76
CA LEU A 36 -46.41 -7.59 54.37
C LEU A 36 -45.26 -7.83 53.38
N CYS A 37 -45.31 -8.90 52.59
CA CYS A 37 -44.34 -9.17 51.54
C CYS A 37 -44.40 -8.12 50.43
N LEU A 38 -45.60 -7.70 50.01
CA LEU A 38 -45.77 -6.67 48.98
C LEU A 38 -45.27 -5.31 49.47
N SER A 39 -45.57 -4.93 50.71
CA SER A 39 -45.06 -3.68 51.28
C SER A 39 -43.55 -3.70 51.51
N ALA A 40 -42.98 -4.80 52.00
CA ALA A 40 -41.54 -4.98 52.12
C ALA A 40 -40.85 -4.97 50.74
N ALA A 41 -41.41 -5.64 49.73
CA ALA A 41 -40.92 -5.62 48.36
C ALA A 41 -40.99 -4.21 47.75
N SER A 42 -42.07 -3.46 48.03
CA SER A 42 -42.22 -2.07 47.57
C SER A 42 -41.19 -1.15 48.21
N LEU A 43 -40.90 -1.31 49.51
CA LEU A 43 -39.87 -0.55 50.21
C LEU A 43 -38.45 -0.89 49.74
N LEU A 44 -38.17 -2.18 49.50
CA LEU A 44 -36.90 -2.62 48.91
C LEU A 44 -36.75 -2.07 47.50
N LEU A 45 -37.76 -2.19 46.64
CA LEU A 45 -37.73 -1.66 45.29
C LEU A 45 -37.48 -0.15 45.30
N ASN A 46 -38.17 0.61 46.15
CA ASN A 46 -37.98 2.06 46.25
C ASN A 46 -36.60 2.44 46.79
N ARG A 47 -36.02 1.64 47.69
CA ARG A 47 -34.64 1.85 48.19
C ARG A 47 -33.58 1.58 47.11
N TYR A 48 -33.81 0.59 46.24
CA TYR A 48 -32.87 0.18 45.20
C TYR A 48 -33.14 0.84 43.83
N ILE A 49 -34.24 1.59 43.67
CA ILE A 49 -34.60 2.25 42.41
C ILE A 49 -33.55 3.25 41.96
N HIS A 50 -32.91 3.96 42.90
CA HIS A 50 -31.83 4.90 42.60
C HIS A 50 -30.60 4.21 42.03
N ILE A 51 -30.25 3.02 42.55
CA ILE A 51 -29.11 2.24 42.04
C ILE A 51 -29.42 1.70 40.64
N LEU A 52 -30.65 1.23 40.42
CA LEU A 52 -31.11 0.79 39.11
C LEU A 52 -31.10 1.94 38.09
N MET A 53 -31.55 3.13 38.49
CA MET A 53 -31.56 4.34 37.65
C MET A 53 -30.14 4.78 37.27
N ILE A 54 -29.19 4.73 38.19
CA ILE A 54 -27.77 5.04 37.90
C ILE A 54 -27.22 4.06 36.86
N PHE A 55 -27.49 2.76 37.04
CA PHE A 55 -27.07 1.74 36.07
C PHE A 55 -27.68 1.97 34.69
N TRP A 56 -28.99 2.21 34.59
CA TRP A 56 -29.64 2.47 33.31
C TRP A 56 -29.21 3.80 32.67
N SER A 57 -28.91 4.84 33.47
CA SER A 57 -28.35 6.09 32.93
C SER A 57 -26.92 5.90 32.38
N PHE A 58 -26.11 5.05 33.01
CA PHE A 58 -24.78 4.72 32.52
C PHE A 58 -24.86 3.93 31.21
N VAL A 59 -25.71 2.90 31.17
CA VAL A 59 -25.94 2.10 29.95
C VAL A 59 -26.50 2.98 28.83
N ALA A 60 -27.47 3.85 29.11
CA ALA A 60 -27.99 4.80 28.13
C ALA A 60 -26.90 5.76 27.63
N GLY A 61 -26.02 6.25 28.51
CA GLY A 61 -24.88 7.08 28.14
C GLY A 61 -23.90 6.35 27.20
N VAL A 62 -23.55 5.10 27.52
CA VAL A 62 -22.66 4.26 26.67
C VAL A 62 -23.30 3.99 25.30
N VAL A 63 -24.59 3.65 25.27
CA VAL A 63 -25.32 3.40 24.01
C VAL A 63 -25.39 4.68 23.17
N THR A 64 -25.70 5.83 23.79
CA THR A 64 -25.78 7.12 23.07
C THR A 64 -24.40 7.52 22.52
N PHE A 65 -23.33 7.31 23.28
CA PHE A 65 -21.95 7.54 22.84
C PHE A 65 -21.56 6.62 21.68
N TYR A 66 -21.89 5.32 21.77
CA TYR A 66 -21.62 4.35 20.72
C TYR A 66 -22.42 4.62 19.44
N CYS A 67 -23.68 5.06 19.54
CA CYS A 67 -24.48 5.46 18.39
C CYS A 67 -24.00 6.77 17.76
N SER A 68 -23.48 7.72 18.56
CA SER A 68 -23.01 9.03 18.07
C SER A 68 -21.62 8.97 17.44
N LEU A 69 -20.77 8.03 17.87
CA LEU A 69 -19.42 7.80 17.34
C LEU A 69 -19.32 6.53 16.47
N GLY A 70 -20.46 5.89 16.22
CA GLY A 70 -20.54 4.71 15.36
C GLY A 70 -20.15 5.07 13.92
N PRO A 71 -19.41 4.18 13.23
CA PRO A 71 -18.79 4.46 11.93
C PRO A 71 -19.78 4.74 10.78
N ASP A 72 -21.08 4.51 11.00
CA ASP A 72 -22.14 4.61 9.99
C ASP A 72 -23.18 5.71 10.28
N SER A 73 -22.97 6.56 11.31
CA SER A 73 -23.91 7.66 11.60
C SER A 73 -23.67 8.87 10.67
N LEU A 74 -24.75 9.41 10.09
CA LEU A 74 -24.78 10.49 9.09
C LEU A 74 -24.41 11.88 9.64
N LEU A 75 -23.92 11.98 10.88
CA LEU A 75 -23.48 13.26 11.44
C LEU A 75 -22.04 13.53 10.98
N PRO A 76 -21.69 14.79 10.65
CA PRO A 76 -20.31 15.15 10.35
C PRO A 76 -19.46 14.82 11.58
N ASN A 77 -18.60 13.81 11.44
CA ASN A 77 -17.63 13.41 12.46
C ASN A 77 -16.84 14.64 12.95
N ILE A 78 -17.20 15.16 14.12
CA ILE A 78 -16.51 16.29 14.79
C ILE A 78 -15.11 15.85 15.23
N PHE A 79 -14.93 14.54 15.49
CA PHE A 79 -13.61 13.95 15.55
C PHE A 79 -13.17 13.64 14.11
N PHE A 80 -12.27 14.47 13.58
CA PHE A 80 -11.55 14.22 12.34
C PHE A 80 -10.77 12.90 12.43
N THR A 81 -11.44 11.75 12.36
CA THR A 81 -10.82 10.57 11.79
C THR A 81 -10.73 10.88 10.31
N ILE A 82 -9.62 11.51 9.92
CA ILE A 82 -9.17 11.56 8.54
C ILE A 82 -9.01 10.10 8.12
N LYS A 83 -10.12 9.48 7.69
CA LYS A 83 -10.05 8.30 6.84
C LYS A 83 -9.55 8.84 5.52
N TYR A 84 -8.23 8.82 5.37
CA TYR A 84 -7.57 9.00 4.09
C TYR A 84 -8.23 8.03 3.11
N LYS A 85 -9.09 8.55 2.23
CA LYS A 85 -9.50 7.80 1.05
C LYS A 85 -8.28 7.83 0.13
N PRO A 86 -7.63 6.68 -0.12
CA PRO A 86 -6.54 6.67 -1.09
C PRO A 86 -7.11 7.19 -2.41
N LYS A 87 -6.43 8.19 -3.00
CA LYS A 87 -6.67 8.56 -4.40
C LYS A 87 -6.33 7.32 -5.22
N GLN A 88 -7.33 6.50 -5.54
CA GLN A 88 -7.21 5.55 -6.65
C GLN A 88 -7.16 6.38 -7.93
N LEU A 89 -5.98 6.89 -8.25
CA LEU A 89 -5.70 7.36 -9.60
C LEU A 89 -5.94 6.14 -10.50
N GLY A 90 -6.85 6.27 -11.47
CA GLY A 90 -7.34 5.19 -12.34
C GLY A 90 -6.29 4.60 -13.28
N LEU A 91 -5.06 4.37 -12.81
CA LEU A 91 -4.06 3.58 -13.52
C LEU A 91 -4.45 2.11 -13.44
N GLN A 92 -4.64 1.50 -14.61
CA GLN A 92 -4.79 0.06 -14.79
C GLN A 92 -3.68 -0.71 -14.04
N GLU A 93 -3.97 -1.90 -13.52
CA GLU A 93 -2.93 -2.77 -12.95
C GLU A 93 -2.01 -3.27 -14.07
N LEU A 94 -0.72 -2.95 -13.96
CA LEU A 94 0.32 -3.52 -14.79
C LEU A 94 0.66 -4.91 -14.26
N PHE A 95 0.62 -5.92 -15.14
CA PHE A 95 0.82 -7.34 -14.82
C PHE A 95 -0.14 -7.87 -13.74
N PRO A 96 -1.47 -7.82 -13.94
CA PRO A 96 -2.35 -8.66 -13.12
C PRO A 96 -1.91 -10.11 -13.37
N GLN A 97 -1.78 -10.92 -12.33
CA GLN A 97 -1.39 -12.32 -12.47
C GLN A 97 -2.44 -13.04 -13.36
N GLY A 98 -2.17 -13.10 -14.66
CA GLY A 98 -3.07 -13.58 -15.71
C GLY A 98 -3.70 -12.46 -16.54
N HIS A 99 -3.85 -12.71 -17.85
CA HIS A 99 -4.49 -11.81 -18.81
C HIS A 99 -5.93 -11.47 -18.38
N SER A 100 -6.12 -10.33 -17.72
CA SER A 100 -7.46 -9.79 -17.49
C SER A 100 -8.02 -9.30 -18.82
N CYS A 101 -9.25 -9.73 -19.13
CA CYS A 101 -9.92 -9.29 -20.34
C CYS A 101 -10.27 -7.80 -20.24
N ALA A 102 -9.75 -6.96 -21.14
CA ALA A 102 -10.02 -5.52 -21.13
C ALA A 102 -11.52 -5.15 -21.25
N VAL A 103 -12.34 -6.04 -21.81
CA VAL A 103 -13.79 -5.82 -21.99
C VAL A 103 -14.60 -6.15 -20.74
N CYS A 104 -14.17 -7.15 -19.94
CA CYS A 104 -14.99 -7.66 -18.82
C CYS A 104 -14.24 -7.83 -17.50
N GLY A 105 -12.97 -7.45 -17.41
CA GLY A 105 -12.12 -7.49 -16.21
C GLY A 105 -11.74 -8.88 -15.71
N LYS A 106 -12.31 -9.97 -16.26
CA LYS A 106 -12.04 -11.34 -15.79
C LYS A 106 -10.69 -11.86 -16.29
N VAL A 107 -9.92 -12.46 -15.39
CA VAL A 107 -8.56 -13.04 -15.60
C VAL A 107 -8.54 -14.27 -16.52
N LYS A 108 -9.69 -14.90 -16.75
CA LYS A 108 -9.85 -16.08 -17.63
C LYS A 108 -11.11 -15.97 -18.49
N CYS A 109 -11.21 -14.91 -19.29
CA CYS A 109 -12.34 -14.78 -20.21
C CYS A 109 -12.14 -15.65 -21.47
N LYS A 110 -13.05 -16.62 -21.69
CA LYS A 110 -13.11 -17.39 -22.94
C LYS A 110 -13.95 -16.70 -24.03
N ARG A 111 -14.76 -15.71 -23.67
CA ARG A 111 -15.75 -15.06 -24.56
C ARG A 111 -15.15 -13.92 -25.39
N HIS A 112 -14.22 -13.17 -24.80
CA HIS A 112 -13.58 -12.03 -25.45
C HIS A 112 -12.12 -12.38 -25.73
N ARG A 113 -11.67 -12.01 -26.93
CA ARG A 113 -10.28 -12.20 -27.34
C ARG A 113 -9.38 -11.31 -26.46
N PRO A 114 -8.20 -11.79 -26.02
CA PRO A 114 -7.22 -10.92 -25.38
C PRO A 114 -6.95 -9.73 -26.30
N SER A 115 -7.14 -8.52 -25.78
CA SER A 115 -6.75 -7.28 -26.47
C SER A 115 -5.28 -7.03 -26.17
N LEU A 116 -4.52 -6.55 -27.18
CA LEU A 116 -3.16 -6.10 -26.95
C LEU A 116 -3.17 -4.95 -25.94
N LEU A 117 -2.67 -5.21 -24.73
CA LEU A 117 -2.49 -4.20 -23.69
C LEU A 117 -1.11 -3.57 -23.91
N LEU A 118 -1.07 -2.49 -24.70
CA LEU A 118 0.18 -1.81 -25.05
C LEU A 118 0.95 -1.34 -23.81
N GLU A 119 0.25 -1.04 -22.72
CA GLU A 119 0.81 -0.65 -21.42
C GLU A 119 1.70 -1.74 -20.80
N ASN A 120 1.46 -3.03 -21.09
CA ASN A 120 2.31 -4.13 -20.63
C ASN A 120 3.65 -4.18 -21.38
N TYR A 121 3.72 -3.58 -22.57
CA TYR A 121 4.91 -3.49 -23.41
C TYR A 121 5.61 -2.14 -23.28
N GLN A 122 4.83 -1.08 -23.08
CA GLN A 122 5.25 0.31 -23.01
C GLN A 122 4.61 1.00 -21.80
N PRO A 123 5.04 0.67 -20.57
CA PRO A 123 4.49 1.24 -19.34
C PRO A 123 4.74 2.76 -19.23
N TRP A 124 5.62 3.34 -20.03
CA TRP A 124 5.88 4.79 -20.08
C TRP A 124 4.82 5.59 -20.86
N LEU A 125 3.88 4.94 -21.56
CA LEU A 125 2.81 5.67 -22.27
C LEU A 125 2.02 6.54 -21.28
N ASP A 126 1.64 7.74 -21.69
CA ASP A 126 0.95 8.75 -20.86
C ASP A 126 1.65 9.18 -19.56
N LEU A 127 2.87 8.69 -19.30
CA LEU A 127 3.66 9.11 -18.14
C LEU A 127 4.47 10.35 -18.51
N LYS A 128 4.03 11.51 -18.01
CA LYS A 128 4.70 12.79 -18.22
C LYS A 128 5.23 13.32 -16.90
N ILE A 129 6.50 13.74 -16.90
CA ILE A 129 7.19 14.26 -15.71
C ILE A 129 7.86 15.60 -16.04
N SER A 130 8.19 16.38 -15.02
CA SER A 130 9.00 17.61 -15.17
C SER A 130 10.31 17.30 -15.88
N SER A 131 10.67 18.12 -16.87
CA SER A 131 11.94 17.98 -17.60
C SER A 131 13.17 17.98 -16.70
N LYS A 132 13.14 18.66 -15.54
CA LYS A 132 14.28 18.68 -14.60
C LYS A 132 14.41 17.32 -13.91
N VAL A 133 13.30 16.78 -13.42
CA VAL A 133 13.26 15.47 -12.78
C VAL A 133 13.65 14.37 -13.77
N ASP A 134 13.18 14.46 -15.02
CA ASP A 134 13.56 13.54 -16.09
C ASP A 134 15.07 13.56 -16.36
N ALA A 135 15.68 14.76 -16.41
CA ALA A 135 17.10 14.93 -16.62
C ALA A 135 17.92 14.34 -15.47
N SER A 136 17.56 14.65 -14.21
CA SER A 136 18.24 14.10 -13.04
C SER A 136 18.12 12.58 -12.96
N LEU A 137 16.95 12.02 -13.29
CA LEU A 137 16.78 10.56 -13.31
C LEU A 137 17.59 9.92 -14.44
N SER A 138 17.65 10.56 -15.61
CA SER A 138 18.47 10.10 -16.73
C SER A 138 19.95 10.09 -16.35
N GLU A 139 20.43 11.13 -15.68
CA GLU A 139 21.81 11.23 -15.19
C GLU A 139 22.13 10.10 -14.20
N VAL A 140 21.27 9.85 -13.22
CA VAL A 140 21.45 8.73 -12.27
C VAL A 140 21.54 7.39 -13.01
N LEU A 141 20.68 7.16 -14.01
CA LEU A 141 20.71 5.92 -14.78
C LEU A 141 21.96 5.80 -15.67
N GLU A 142 22.42 6.89 -16.27
CA GLU A 142 23.68 6.89 -17.02
C GLU A 142 24.87 6.63 -16.10
N LEU A 143 24.91 7.21 -14.90
CA LEU A 143 25.94 6.89 -13.90
C LEU A 143 25.93 5.41 -13.49
N VAL A 144 24.74 4.79 -13.40
CA VAL A 144 24.63 3.35 -13.17
C VAL A 144 25.25 2.56 -14.33
N LEU A 145 24.99 2.95 -15.58
CA LEU A 145 25.59 2.29 -16.75
C LEU A 145 27.12 2.50 -16.80
N GLU A 146 27.59 3.72 -16.54
CA GLU A 146 29.02 4.10 -16.53
C GLU A 146 29.83 3.37 -15.48
N ASN A 147 29.29 3.23 -14.27
CA ASN A 147 30.03 2.63 -13.17
C ASN A 147 29.90 1.10 -13.09
N PHE A 148 28.83 0.52 -13.66
CA PHE A 148 28.54 -0.90 -13.46
C PHE A 148 28.41 -1.73 -14.73
N VAL A 149 28.22 -1.12 -15.90
CA VAL A 149 28.08 -1.85 -17.16
C VAL A 149 29.31 -1.61 -18.05
N TYR A 150 29.61 -0.36 -18.35
CA TYR A 150 30.72 -0.01 -19.23
C TYR A 150 32.10 -0.54 -18.79
N PRO A 151 32.46 -0.64 -17.49
CA PRO A 151 33.80 -1.05 -17.11
C PRO A 151 34.17 -2.47 -17.56
N TRP A 152 33.23 -3.42 -17.49
CA TRP A 152 33.47 -4.80 -17.96
C TRP A 152 32.98 -5.00 -19.39
N TYR A 153 32.01 -4.23 -19.85
CA TYR A 153 31.44 -4.42 -21.19
C TYR A 153 32.41 -4.02 -22.28
N ARG A 154 33.16 -2.93 -22.09
CA ARG A 154 34.20 -2.45 -23.02
C ARG A 154 35.34 -3.46 -23.21
N ASP A 155 35.63 -4.28 -22.20
CA ASP A 155 36.64 -5.34 -22.32
C ASP A 155 36.16 -6.51 -23.20
N VAL A 156 34.84 -6.64 -23.40
CA VAL A 156 34.22 -7.72 -24.18
C VAL A 156 33.88 -7.24 -25.61
N THR A 157 33.27 -6.07 -25.76
CA THR A 157 32.86 -5.52 -27.06
C THR A 157 32.59 -4.01 -27.01
N ASP A 158 32.76 -3.35 -28.16
CA ASP A 158 32.46 -1.92 -28.35
C ASP A 158 31.04 -1.66 -28.90
N ASP A 159 30.20 -2.70 -29.05
CA ASP A 159 28.88 -2.54 -29.65
C ASP A 159 27.83 -2.02 -28.65
N GLU A 160 27.21 -0.87 -28.92
CA GLU A 160 26.23 -0.26 -28.01
C GLU A 160 24.84 -0.93 -28.02
N SER A 161 24.59 -1.93 -28.88
CA SER A 161 23.24 -2.51 -29.05
C SER A 161 22.68 -3.10 -27.75
N PHE A 162 23.51 -3.81 -27.00
CA PHE A 162 23.13 -4.38 -25.71
C PHE A 162 22.84 -3.31 -24.66
N VAL A 163 23.65 -2.24 -24.62
CA VAL A 163 23.44 -1.15 -23.66
C VAL A 163 22.17 -0.38 -24.01
N ASP A 164 21.85 -0.21 -25.29
CA ASP A 164 20.59 0.38 -25.74
C ASP A 164 19.37 -0.46 -25.32
N GLU A 165 19.43 -1.79 -25.43
CA GLU A 165 18.38 -2.67 -24.89
C GLU A 165 18.26 -2.59 -23.36
N LEU A 166 19.40 -2.44 -22.67
CA LEU A 166 19.42 -2.23 -21.23
C LEU A 166 18.78 -0.89 -20.85
N ARG A 167 19.00 0.19 -21.60
CA ARG A 167 18.34 1.49 -21.41
C ARG A 167 16.83 1.38 -21.53
N ILE A 168 16.34 0.69 -22.57
CA ILE A 168 14.91 0.42 -22.75
C ILE A 168 14.36 -0.37 -21.56
N THR A 169 15.10 -1.38 -21.10
CA THR A 169 14.70 -2.21 -19.96
C THR A 169 14.68 -1.43 -18.64
N LEU A 170 15.66 -0.55 -18.41
CA LEU A 170 15.69 0.34 -17.24
C LEU A 170 14.54 1.36 -17.27
N ARG A 171 14.25 1.93 -18.45
CA ARG A 171 13.08 2.81 -18.64
C ARG A 171 11.78 2.06 -18.35
N PHE A 172 11.64 0.84 -18.85
CA PHE A 172 10.49 -0.01 -18.57
C PHE A 172 10.32 -0.20 -17.06
N PHE A 173 11.37 -0.65 -16.40
CA PHE A 173 11.40 -0.89 -14.96
C PHE A 173 11.03 0.35 -14.16
N ALA A 174 11.67 1.50 -14.44
CA ALA A 174 11.40 2.76 -13.76
C ALA A 174 9.95 3.23 -13.97
N SER A 175 9.39 3.03 -15.17
CA SER A 175 7.99 3.36 -15.45
C SER A 175 7.02 2.52 -14.62
N VAL A 176 7.28 1.21 -14.50
CA VAL A 176 6.47 0.30 -13.69
C VAL A 176 6.56 0.70 -12.21
N LEU A 177 7.76 1.01 -11.71
CA LEU A 177 7.95 1.46 -10.34
C LEU A 177 7.16 2.74 -10.04
N ILE A 178 7.26 3.77 -10.87
CA ILE A 178 6.54 5.04 -10.65
C ILE A 178 5.04 4.81 -10.61
N ARG A 179 4.50 4.04 -11.56
CA ARG A 179 3.08 3.71 -11.60
C ARG A 179 2.62 2.94 -10.37
N ARG A 180 3.48 2.10 -9.79
CA ARG A 180 3.19 1.38 -8.54
C ARG A 180 3.29 2.29 -7.33
N ILE A 181 4.34 3.10 -7.22
CA ILE A 181 4.53 4.06 -6.13
C ILE A 181 3.35 5.02 -6.04
N HIS A 182 2.81 5.49 -7.17
CA HIS A 182 1.60 6.33 -7.18
C HIS A 182 0.34 5.66 -6.61
N LYS A 183 0.28 4.32 -6.58
CA LYS A 183 -0.82 3.57 -5.97
C LYS A 183 -0.59 3.24 -4.50
N VAL A 184 0.64 3.43 -4.02
CA VAL A 184 0.99 3.12 -2.64
C VAL A 184 0.52 4.26 -1.73
N ASP A 185 -0.22 3.89 -0.69
CA ASP A 185 -0.61 4.79 0.40
C ASP A 185 0.61 5.07 1.30
N ILE A 186 1.41 6.07 0.91
CA ILE A 186 2.61 6.50 1.63
C ILE A 186 2.29 6.84 3.11
N PRO A 187 1.23 7.63 3.43
CA PRO A 187 0.84 7.85 4.83
C PRO A 187 0.62 6.57 5.63
N SER A 188 -0.07 5.57 5.07
CA SER A 188 -0.28 4.30 5.77
C SER A 188 1.02 3.51 5.97
N ILE A 189 1.98 3.58 5.05
CA ILE A 189 3.29 2.95 5.24
C ILE A 189 4.06 3.64 6.36
N ILE A 190 4.11 4.97 6.34
CA ILE A 190 4.82 5.77 7.34
C ILE A 190 4.24 5.48 8.74
N THR A 191 2.93 5.63 8.89
CA THR A 191 2.28 5.53 10.20
C THR A 191 2.26 4.11 10.76
N LYS A 192 1.92 3.11 9.96
CA LYS A 192 1.73 1.73 10.46
C LYS A 192 3.01 0.90 10.51
N LYS A 193 3.97 1.16 9.62
CA LYS A 193 5.20 0.36 9.51
C LYS A 193 6.43 1.14 9.96
N LEU A 194 6.72 2.28 9.32
CA LEU A 194 7.96 3.01 9.55
C LEU A 194 8.05 3.55 10.99
N LEU A 195 7.02 4.25 11.48
CA LEU A 195 6.99 4.76 12.85
C LEU A 195 7.10 3.64 13.88
N LYS A 196 6.42 2.51 13.67
CA LYS A 196 6.53 1.36 14.58
C LYS A 196 7.95 0.81 14.63
N ALA A 197 8.62 0.69 13.48
CA ALA A 197 10.01 0.24 13.41
C ALA A 197 10.96 1.26 14.06
N ALA A 198 10.77 2.56 13.79
CA ALA A 198 11.56 3.63 14.38
C ALA A 198 11.41 3.68 15.90
N MET A 199 10.18 3.57 16.43
CA MET A 199 9.93 3.54 17.87
C MET A 199 10.58 2.34 18.54
N LYS A 200 10.50 1.15 17.92
CA LYS A 200 11.21 -0.04 18.40
C LYS A 200 12.72 0.21 18.40
N HIS A 201 13.26 0.83 17.35
CA HIS A 201 14.67 1.14 17.26
C HIS A 201 15.11 2.11 18.37
N ILE A 202 14.36 3.19 18.59
CA ILE A 202 14.61 4.16 19.66
C ILE A 202 14.57 3.48 21.03
N GLU A 203 13.57 2.63 21.29
CA GLU A 203 13.46 1.90 22.56
C GLU A 203 14.70 1.04 22.83
N VAL A 204 15.17 0.30 21.82
CA VAL A 204 16.38 -0.54 21.91
C VAL A 204 17.62 0.31 22.20
N ILE A 205 17.81 1.44 21.48
CA ILE A 205 18.94 2.33 21.70
C ILE A 205 18.91 2.97 23.10
N VAL A 206 17.73 3.34 23.61
CA VAL A 206 17.59 3.88 24.97
C VAL A 206 17.98 2.84 26.02
N LYS A 207 17.54 1.58 25.87
CA LYS A 207 17.95 0.48 26.77
C LYS A 207 19.46 0.23 26.71
N ALA A 208 20.05 0.20 25.52
CA ALA A 208 21.49 0.05 25.35
C ALA A 208 22.27 1.19 26.03
N ARG A 209 21.79 2.44 25.91
CA ARG A 209 22.41 3.62 26.55
C ARG A 209 22.31 3.60 28.08
N GLN A 210 21.30 2.94 28.65
CA GLN A 210 21.22 2.75 30.11
C GLN A 210 22.27 1.75 30.61
N LYS A 211 22.64 0.76 29.80
CA LYS A 211 23.64 -0.26 30.17
C LYS A 211 25.08 0.24 30.02
N VAL A 212 25.31 1.19 29.11
CA VAL A 212 26.65 1.65 28.76
C VAL A 212 26.77 3.16 28.90
N LYS A 213 27.74 3.63 29.71
CA LYS A 213 28.04 5.06 29.88
C LYS A 213 28.91 5.65 28.76
N ASN A 214 29.77 4.84 28.13
CA ASN A 214 30.65 5.28 27.04
C ASN A 214 29.97 5.08 25.68
N THR A 215 29.99 6.11 24.83
CA THR A 215 29.38 6.08 23.49
C THR A 215 30.01 5.06 22.55
N GLU A 216 31.28 4.69 22.76
CA GLU A 216 31.99 3.73 21.89
C GLU A 216 31.42 2.31 21.97
N PHE A 217 30.90 1.88 23.13
CA PHE A 217 30.32 0.54 23.30
C PHE A 217 28.81 0.51 23.03
N LEU A 218 28.20 1.64 22.66
CA LEU A 218 26.76 1.75 22.45
C LEU A 218 26.28 0.87 21.29
N GLN A 219 27.04 0.80 20.20
CA GLN A 219 26.68 0.00 19.03
C GLN A 219 26.64 -1.49 19.37
N GLN A 220 27.66 -1.98 20.08
CA GLN A 220 27.73 -3.38 20.50
C GLN A 220 26.58 -3.73 21.45
N ALA A 221 26.32 -2.88 22.45
CA ALA A 221 25.20 -3.06 23.37
C ALA A 221 23.84 -3.03 22.65
N ALA A 222 23.66 -2.16 21.66
CA ALA A 222 22.44 -2.12 20.87
C ALA A 222 22.22 -3.42 20.07
N LEU A 223 23.28 -3.98 19.46
CA LEU A 223 23.20 -5.26 18.76
C LEU A 223 22.85 -6.42 19.69
N GLU A 224 23.39 -6.42 20.91
CA GLU A 224 23.05 -7.39 21.95
C GLU A 224 21.59 -7.27 22.41
N GLU A 225 21.08 -6.04 22.57
CA GLU A 225 19.66 -5.80 22.87
C GLU A 225 18.72 -6.28 21.76
N TYR A 226 19.12 -6.12 20.49
CA TYR A 226 18.36 -6.66 19.35
C TYR A 226 18.33 -8.19 19.36
N GLY A 227 19.43 -8.83 19.75
CA GLY A 227 19.56 -10.28 19.90
C GLY A 227 18.98 -11.06 18.70
N PRO A 228 18.04 -12.00 18.92
CA PRO A 228 17.49 -12.84 17.85
C PRO A 228 16.55 -12.09 16.89
N GLU A 229 16.05 -10.91 17.26
CA GLU A 229 15.17 -10.10 16.41
C GLU A 229 15.92 -9.24 15.40
N LEU A 230 17.26 -9.29 15.41
CA LEU A 230 18.10 -8.58 14.44
C LEU A 230 17.84 -9.10 13.02
N HIS A 231 17.51 -8.19 12.12
CA HIS A 231 17.26 -8.51 10.72
C HIS A 231 18.53 -9.09 10.05
N VAL A 232 18.37 -10.12 9.21
CA VAL A 232 19.49 -10.84 8.57
C VAL A 232 20.42 -9.89 7.79
N ALA A 233 19.85 -8.88 7.13
CA ALA A 233 20.62 -7.87 6.39
C ALA A 233 21.59 -7.05 7.26
N LEU A 234 21.33 -6.92 8.58
CA LEU A 234 22.17 -6.11 9.47
C LEU A 234 23.38 -6.87 10.02
N ARG A 235 23.53 -8.17 9.71
CA ARG A 235 24.62 -9.00 10.24
C ARG A 235 25.95 -8.74 9.56
N SER A 236 25.93 -8.51 8.25
CA SER A 236 27.11 -8.19 7.47
C SER A 236 26.73 -7.53 6.16
N ARG A 237 27.67 -6.78 5.57
CA ARG A 237 27.48 -6.18 4.24
C ARG A 237 27.21 -7.21 3.14
N ARG A 238 27.74 -8.44 3.30
CA ARG A 238 27.50 -9.55 2.37
C ARG A 238 26.06 -10.06 2.48
N ASP A 239 25.55 -10.19 3.70
CA ASP A 239 24.17 -10.64 3.96
C ASP A 239 23.15 -9.59 3.54
N GLU A 240 23.46 -8.31 3.72
CA GLU A 240 22.66 -7.20 3.20
C GLU A 240 22.49 -7.30 1.69
N LEU A 241 23.60 -7.39 0.95
CA LEU A 241 23.57 -7.52 -0.51
C LEU A 241 22.85 -8.80 -0.94
N HIS A 242 23.05 -9.92 -0.22
CA HIS A 242 22.32 -11.15 -0.50
C HIS A 242 20.80 -11.00 -0.29
N TYR A 243 20.39 -10.34 0.79
CA TYR A 243 18.99 -10.04 1.06
C TYR A 243 18.39 -9.16 -0.05
N LEU A 244 19.10 -8.11 -0.49
CA LEU A 244 18.64 -7.26 -1.58
C LEU A 244 18.53 -8.00 -2.90
N ARG A 245 19.49 -8.88 -3.23
CA ARG A 245 19.39 -9.75 -4.42
C ARG A 245 18.13 -10.62 -4.38
N LYS A 246 17.82 -11.22 -3.23
CA LYS A 246 16.59 -12.01 -3.05
C LYS A 246 15.33 -11.17 -3.13
N LEU A 247 15.33 -9.97 -2.55
CA LEU A 247 14.22 -9.04 -2.67
C LEU A 247 13.98 -8.66 -4.14
N THR A 248 15.04 -8.34 -4.89
CA THR A 248 14.96 -8.03 -6.32
C THR A 248 14.40 -9.21 -7.13
N GLU A 249 14.85 -10.44 -6.85
CA GLU A 249 14.32 -11.65 -7.48
C GLU A 249 12.81 -11.82 -7.26
N LEU A 250 12.33 -11.53 -6.04
CA LEU A 250 10.90 -11.57 -5.71
C LEU A 250 10.09 -10.47 -6.41
N LEU A 251 10.73 -9.35 -6.76
CA LEU A 251 10.09 -8.25 -7.46
C LEU A 251 9.96 -8.49 -8.97
N PHE A 252 10.80 -9.33 -9.59
CA PHE A 252 10.83 -9.54 -11.05
C PHE A 252 9.47 -9.78 -11.71
N PRO A 253 8.58 -10.67 -11.20
CA PRO A 253 7.28 -10.90 -11.81
C PRO A 253 6.38 -9.65 -11.87
N TYR A 254 6.70 -8.63 -11.07
CA TYR A 254 5.92 -7.40 -10.96
C TYR A 254 6.56 -6.21 -11.69
N ILE A 255 7.85 -6.29 -12.04
CA ILE A 255 8.64 -5.16 -12.56
C ILE A 255 9.19 -5.42 -13.97
N LEU A 256 9.36 -6.69 -14.37
CA LEU A 256 9.85 -7.09 -15.70
C LEU A 256 8.71 -7.66 -16.56
N PRO A 257 8.80 -7.53 -17.90
CA PRO A 257 7.90 -8.25 -18.79
C PRO A 257 8.07 -9.77 -18.59
N PRO A 258 6.99 -10.56 -18.65
CA PRO A 258 7.05 -12.02 -18.46
C PRO A 258 8.04 -12.74 -19.41
N LYS A 259 8.22 -12.23 -20.62
CA LYS A 259 9.17 -12.80 -21.60
C LYS A 259 10.63 -12.48 -21.26
N ALA A 260 10.89 -11.39 -20.54
CA ALA A 260 12.24 -11.02 -20.15
C ALA A 260 12.75 -11.90 -19.00
N THR A 261 11.86 -12.41 -18.14
CA THR A 261 12.21 -13.32 -17.04
C THR A 261 12.66 -14.70 -17.52
N ASP A 262 12.32 -15.09 -18.75
CA ASP A 262 12.77 -16.36 -19.34
C ASP A 262 14.28 -16.33 -19.69
N CYS A 263 14.85 -15.14 -19.90
CA CYS A 263 16.27 -14.97 -20.15
C CYS A 263 17.04 -14.91 -18.81
N ARG A 264 17.68 -16.03 -18.45
CA ARG A 264 18.46 -16.13 -17.20
C ARG A 264 19.60 -15.12 -17.13
N SER A 265 20.34 -14.91 -18.21
CA SER A 265 21.49 -13.98 -18.22
C SER A 265 21.05 -12.54 -17.99
N LEU A 266 19.98 -12.10 -18.67
CA LEU A 266 19.40 -10.78 -18.48
C LEU A 266 18.87 -10.60 -17.04
N THR A 267 18.17 -11.60 -16.54
CA THR A 267 17.61 -11.57 -15.17
C THR A 267 18.70 -11.47 -14.11
N LEU A 268 19.80 -12.22 -14.26
CA LEU A 268 20.94 -12.16 -13.34
C LEU A 268 21.64 -10.80 -13.42
N LEU A 269 21.83 -10.27 -14.63
CA LEU A 269 22.43 -8.95 -14.81
C LEU A 269 21.59 -7.85 -14.16
N ILE A 270 20.29 -7.80 -14.45
CA ILE A 270 19.38 -6.82 -13.86
C ILE A 270 19.35 -6.98 -12.33
N ARG A 271 19.42 -8.22 -11.81
CA ARG A 271 19.52 -8.45 -10.36
C ARG A 271 20.73 -7.77 -9.78
N GLU A 272 21.91 -7.95 -10.36
CA GLU A 272 23.15 -7.36 -9.86
C GLU A 272 23.14 -5.84 -9.96
N ILE A 273 22.68 -5.29 -11.09
CA ILE A 273 22.55 -3.83 -11.29
C ILE A 273 21.58 -3.24 -10.25
N LEU A 274 20.37 -3.79 -10.12
CA LEU A 274 19.38 -3.22 -9.20
C LEU A 274 19.80 -3.40 -7.73
N SER A 275 20.29 -4.57 -7.36
CA SER A 275 20.67 -4.83 -5.96
C SER A 275 21.92 -4.07 -5.55
N GLY A 276 22.99 -4.13 -6.36
CA GLY A 276 24.30 -3.57 -6.01
C GLY A 276 24.48 -2.10 -6.39
N SER A 277 23.92 -1.66 -7.51
CA SER A 277 24.14 -0.30 -8.03
C SER A 277 23.06 0.69 -7.63
N VAL A 278 21.84 0.19 -7.39
CA VAL A 278 20.68 1.05 -7.11
C VAL A 278 20.26 0.93 -5.65
N PHE A 279 19.80 -0.25 -5.22
CA PHE A 279 19.19 -0.41 -3.91
C PHE A 279 20.19 -0.29 -2.77
N LEU A 280 21.37 -0.92 -2.89
CA LEU A 280 22.36 -0.88 -1.83
C LEU A 280 22.86 0.55 -1.55
N PRO A 281 23.33 1.35 -2.54
CA PRO A 281 23.72 2.73 -2.30
C PRO A 281 22.54 3.63 -1.89
N SER A 282 21.33 3.38 -2.41
CA SER A 282 20.14 4.13 -2.00
C SER A 282 19.80 3.89 -0.53
N LEU A 283 19.97 2.66 -0.03
CA LEU A 283 19.74 2.35 1.38
C LEU A 283 20.83 2.94 2.27
N ASP A 284 22.09 2.96 1.83
CA ASP A 284 23.17 3.65 2.56
C ASP A 284 22.87 5.15 2.68
N PHE A 285 22.47 5.78 1.57
CA PHE A 285 22.09 7.19 1.56
C PHE A 285 20.88 7.46 2.47
N LEU A 286 19.85 6.61 2.43
CA LEU A 286 18.67 6.77 3.29
C LEU A 286 18.94 6.46 4.77
N ALA A 287 19.96 5.63 5.08
CA ALA A 287 20.36 5.29 6.44
C ALA A 287 21.35 6.30 7.04
N ASP A 288 21.91 7.19 6.21
CA ASP A 288 22.84 8.23 6.64
C ASP A 288 22.14 9.20 7.62
N PRO A 289 22.72 9.45 8.82
CA PRO A 289 22.10 10.30 9.84
C PRO A 289 21.80 11.73 9.37
N ASP A 290 22.67 12.32 8.55
CA ASP A 290 22.48 13.68 8.04
C ASP A 290 21.30 13.71 7.05
N THR A 291 21.22 12.70 6.19
CA THR A 291 20.09 12.53 5.25
C THR A 291 18.78 12.32 6.00
N VAL A 292 18.75 11.45 7.01
CA VAL A 292 17.56 11.24 7.86
C VAL A 292 17.16 12.53 8.55
N ASN A 293 18.12 13.26 9.13
CA ASN A 293 17.86 14.53 9.80
C ASN A 293 17.30 15.58 8.82
N HIS A 294 17.87 15.69 7.63
CA HIS A 294 17.39 16.59 6.59
C HIS A 294 15.96 16.23 6.13
N LEU A 295 15.66 14.94 5.96
CA LEU A 295 14.31 14.49 5.65
C LEU A 295 13.31 14.85 6.77
N LEU A 296 13.69 14.67 8.04
CA LEU A 296 12.85 15.06 9.17
C LEU A 296 12.58 16.56 9.19
N ILE A 297 13.59 17.38 8.93
CA ILE A 297 13.44 18.84 8.82
C ILE A 297 12.45 19.16 7.69
N ILE A 298 12.63 18.59 6.48
CA ILE A 298 11.72 18.83 5.35
C ILE A 298 10.27 18.47 5.68
N PHE A 299 10.04 17.38 6.42
CA PHE A 299 8.68 16.91 6.72
C PHE A 299 8.02 17.60 7.92
N ILE A 300 8.80 18.15 8.85
CA ILE A 300 8.30 18.75 10.10
C ILE A 300 8.31 20.28 10.02
N ASP A 301 9.21 20.86 9.25
CA ASP A 301 9.31 22.31 9.12
C ASP A 301 8.10 22.86 8.35
N ASP A 302 7.31 23.69 9.03
CA ASP A 302 6.16 24.38 8.47
C ASP A 302 6.56 25.63 7.65
N SER A 303 7.87 25.93 7.57
CA SER A 303 8.35 27.03 6.76
C SER A 303 8.03 26.79 5.27
N PRO A 304 7.45 27.79 4.57
CA PRO A 304 7.14 27.61 3.15
C PRO A 304 8.46 27.43 2.39
N PRO A 305 8.55 26.45 1.48
CA PRO A 305 9.75 26.26 0.67
C PRO A 305 10.07 27.54 -0.08
N GLU A 306 11.37 27.80 -0.26
CA GLU A 306 11.83 28.99 -0.97
C GLU A 306 11.12 29.10 -2.33
N LYS A 307 10.61 30.29 -2.64
CA LYS A 307 9.85 30.50 -3.87
C LYS A 307 10.76 30.21 -5.05
N ALA A 308 10.34 29.28 -5.90
CA ALA A 308 11.08 28.91 -7.09
C ALA A 308 11.32 30.16 -7.96
N THR A 309 12.58 30.51 -8.15
CA THR A 309 13.03 31.64 -9.00
C THR A 309 12.86 31.33 -10.49
N GLU A 310 12.80 30.04 -10.83
CA GLU A 310 12.71 29.56 -12.20
C GLU A 310 11.28 29.21 -12.60
N PRO A 311 10.92 29.41 -13.89
CA PRO A 311 9.61 29.03 -14.40
C PRO A 311 9.37 27.52 -14.28
N ALA A 312 8.09 27.14 -14.18
CA ALA A 312 7.70 25.73 -14.13
C ALA A 312 8.22 24.98 -15.35
N SER A 313 9.02 23.94 -15.11
CA SER A 313 9.61 23.11 -16.15
C SER A 313 8.52 22.43 -17.00
N PRO A 314 8.70 22.29 -18.32
CA PRO A 314 7.74 21.62 -19.17
C PRO A 314 7.63 20.13 -18.81
N LEU A 315 6.46 19.56 -19.09
CA LEU A 315 6.21 18.13 -18.93
C LEU A 315 6.70 17.37 -20.17
N VAL A 316 7.61 16.43 -19.96
CA VAL A 316 8.21 15.59 -21.01
C VAL A 316 7.80 14.13 -20.86
N PRO A 317 7.76 13.35 -21.96
CA PRO A 317 7.54 11.91 -21.86
C PRO A 317 8.69 11.23 -21.11
N PHE A 318 8.33 10.40 -20.14
CA PHE A 318 9.26 9.83 -19.17
C PHE A 318 10.41 9.04 -19.81
N LEU A 319 11.65 9.43 -19.47
CA LEU A 319 12.91 8.84 -19.89
C LEU A 319 13.01 8.57 -21.40
N GLN A 320 12.34 9.40 -22.22
CA GLN A 320 12.34 9.20 -23.66
C GLN A 320 13.73 9.33 -24.24
N LYS A 321 14.42 10.43 -23.93
CA LYS A 321 15.77 10.71 -24.42
C LYS A 321 16.80 9.67 -23.95
N PHE A 322 16.65 9.21 -22.70
CA PHE A 322 17.52 8.16 -22.15
C PHE A 322 17.42 6.85 -22.94
N ALA A 323 16.23 6.46 -23.38
CA ALA A 323 16.02 5.21 -24.12
C ALA A 323 16.16 5.34 -25.65
N GLU A 324 16.61 6.49 -26.17
CA GLU A 324 16.90 6.63 -27.59
C GLU A 324 18.12 5.79 -27.97
N PRO A 325 18.03 4.94 -29.01
CA PRO A 325 19.13 4.07 -29.40
C PRO A 325 20.30 4.92 -29.89
N ARG A 326 21.47 4.67 -29.31
CA ARG A 326 22.73 5.34 -29.73
C ARG A 326 23.37 4.60 -30.89
N ASN A 327 23.13 3.29 -31.00
CA ASN A 327 23.62 2.49 -32.10
C ASN A 327 22.84 2.77 -33.39
N LYS A 328 23.54 3.24 -34.42
CA LYS A 328 22.97 3.48 -35.76
C LYS A 328 23.00 2.25 -36.65
N LYS A 329 23.67 1.17 -36.23
CA LYS A 329 23.75 -0.07 -37.01
C LYS A 329 22.43 -0.82 -36.92
N PRO A 330 21.82 -1.22 -38.04
CA PRO A 330 20.65 -2.09 -38.00
C PRO A 330 21.05 -3.44 -37.39
N SER A 331 20.34 -3.86 -36.34
CA SER A 331 20.55 -5.19 -35.75
C SER A 331 20.33 -6.25 -36.83
N VAL A 332 21.25 -7.21 -36.92
CA VAL A 332 21.16 -8.33 -37.88
C VAL A 332 19.91 -9.19 -37.62
N LEU A 333 19.40 -9.18 -36.38
CA LEU A 333 18.19 -9.91 -35.99
C LEU A 333 16.91 -9.10 -36.24
N LYS A 334 17.02 -7.82 -36.61
CA LYS A 334 15.87 -6.97 -36.92
C LYS A 334 15.41 -7.25 -38.34
N LEU A 335 14.39 -8.08 -38.47
CA LEU A 335 13.68 -8.31 -39.72
C LEU A 335 12.77 -7.13 -40.03
N GLU A 336 12.85 -6.61 -41.25
CA GLU A 336 11.91 -5.58 -41.69
C GLU A 336 10.54 -6.20 -42.00
N LEU A 337 9.46 -5.48 -41.72
CA LEU A 337 8.10 -5.95 -42.01
C LEU A 337 7.91 -6.29 -43.50
N LYS A 338 8.63 -5.61 -44.39
CA LYS A 338 8.65 -5.91 -45.83
C LYS A 338 9.17 -7.32 -46.10
N GLN A 339 10.33 -7.67 -45.53
CA GLN A 339 10.95 -8.98 -45.65
C GLN A 339 10.08 -10.09 -45.02
N ILE A 340 9.48 -9.81 -43.86
CA ILE A 340 8.54 -10.73 -43.20
C ILE A 340 7.32 -11.00 -44.10
N ARG A 341 6.81 -9.98 -44.79
CA ARG A 341 5.66 -10.11 -45.68
C ARG A 341 5.99 -10.86 -46.98
N GLU A 342 7.20 -10.70 -47.49
CA GLU A 342 7.64 -11.36 -48.73
C GLU A 342 7.86 -12.86 -48.54
N GLN A 343 8.28 -13.31 -47.35
CA GLN A 343 8.51 -14.71 -47.03
C GLN A 343 7.30 -15.32 -46.30
N GLN A 344 6.59 -16.26 -46.94
CA GLN A 344 5.39 -16.89 -46.37
C GLN A 344 5.64 -17.57 -45.01
N ASP A 345 6.77 -18.26 -44.85
CA ASP A 345 7.11 -18.94 -43.60
C ASP A 345 7.32 -17.96 -42.43
N LEU A 346 7.99 -16.84 -42.68
CA LEU A 346 8.18 -15.79 -41.68
C LEU A 346 6.87 -15.09 -41.36
N LEU A 347 6.05 -14.81 -42.38
CA LEU A 347 4.72 -14.23 -42.19
C LEU A 347 3.85 -15.14 -41.32
N PHE A 348 3.86 -16.45 -41.54
CA PHE A 348 3.10 -17.40 -40.73
C PHE A 348 3.58 -17.44 -39.27
N ARG A 349 4.90 -17.46 -39.04
CA ARG A 349 5.48 -17.38 -37.68
C ARG A 349 5.11 -16.06 -36.99
N PHE A 350 5.17 -14.95 -37.71
CA PHE A 350 4.79 -13.64 -37.22
C PHE A 350 3.29 -13.54 -36.91
N MET A 351 2.42 -14.10 -37.76
CA MET A 351 0.99 -14.22 -37.53
C MET A 351 0.67 -15.05 -36.28
N ASN A 352 1.38 -16.17 -36.07
CA ASN A 352 1.21 -16.99 -34.86
C ASN A 352 1.65 -16.24 -33.60
N PHE A 353 2.74 -15.48 -33.66
CA PHE A 353 3.15 -14.59 -32.58
C PHE A 353 2.07 -13.54 -32.28
N LEU A 354 1.57 -12.82 -33.30
CA LEU A 354 0.50 -11.83 -33.11
C LEU A 354 -0.80 -12.47 -32.63
N LYS A 355 -1.04 -13.76 -32.91
CA LYS A 355 -2.19 -14.51 -32.42
C LYS A 355 -2.09 -14.81 -30.94
N GLN A 356 -0.90 -15.13 -30.44
CA GLN A 356 -0.63 -15.26 -29.01
C GLN A 356 -0.79 -13.92 -28.30
N GLU A 357 -0.39 -12.82 -28.94
CA GLU A 357 -0.48 -11.45 -28.40
C GLU A 357 -1.83 -10.75 -28.59
N GLY A 358 -2.80 -11.39 -29.25
CA GLY A 358 -4.11 -10.80 -29.50
C GLY A 358 -4.14 -9.67 -30.55
N ALA A 359 -3.05 -9.48 -31.30
CA ALA A 359 -2.84 -8.36 -32.21
C ALA A 359 -2.95 -8.71 -33.71
N VAL A 360 -3.44 -9.90 -34.07
CA VAL A 360 -3.57 -10.35 -35.48
C VAL A 360 -4.39 -9.38 -36.32
N HIS A 361 -5.40 -8.76 -35.72
CA HIS A 361 -6.28 -7.80 -36.40
C HIS A 361 -5.52 -6.60 -36.94
N VAL A 362 -4.43 -6.17 -36.28
CA VAL A 362 -3.57 -5.06 -36.74
C VAL A 362 -2.86 -5.45 -38.03
N LEU A 363 -2.29 -6.66 -38.08
CA LEU A 363 -1.63 -7.15 -39.29
C LEU A 363 -2.65 -7.36 -40.42
N GLN A 364 -3.82 -7.92 -40.11
CA GLN A 364 -4.87 -8.13 -41.12
C GLN A 364 -5.36 -6.79 -41.69
N PHE A 365 -5.54 -5.77 -40.86
CA PHE A 365 -5.83 -4.41 -41.32
C PHE A 365 -4.72 -3.87 -42.24
N CYS A 366 -3.45 -3.97 -41.85
CA CYS A 366 -2.33 -3.52 -42.68
C CYS A 366 -2.26 -4.25 -44.04
N LEU A 367 -2.54 -5.55 -44.07
CA LEU A 367 -2.59 -6.33 -45.31
C LEU A 367 -3.76 -5.89 -46.20
N THR A 368 -4.96 -5.74 -45.64
CA THR A 368 -6.15 -5.29 -46.38
C THR A 368 -5.98 -3.87 -46.93
N VAL A 369 -5.40 -2.95 -46.16
CA VAL A 369 -5.08 -1.60 -46.64
C VAL A 369 -4.04 -1.64 -47.76
N GLY A 370 -3.01 -2.49 -47.63
CA GLY A 370 -2.01 -2.68 -48.68
C GLY A 370 -2.61 -3.22 -49.98
N GLU A 371 -3.51 -4.19 -49.89
CA GLU A 371 -4.26 -4.72 -51.04
C GLU A 371 -5.16 -3.67 -51.68
N ALA A 372 -5.87 -2.88 -50.87
CA ALA A 372 -6.70 -1.78 -51.36
C ALA A 372 -5.87 -0.72 -52.09
N TYR A 373 -4.72 -0.34 -51.54
CA TYR A 373 -3.79 0.61 -52.16
C TYR A 373 -3.24 0.08 -53.51
N LEU A 374 -2.88 -1.20 -53.59
CA LEU A 374 -2.46 -1.84 -54.84
C LEU A 374 -3.59 -1.92 -55.87
N CYS A 375 -4.83 -2.12 -55.42
CA CYS A 375 -6.00 -2.14 -56.28
C CYS A 375 -6.31 -0.76 -56.87
N ILE A 376 -6.14 0.32 -56.08
CA ILE A 376 -6.25 1.71 -56.53
C ILE A 376 -5.19 2.01 -57.58
N LEU A 377 -3.91 1.67 -57.31
CA LEU A 377 -2.82 1.88 -58.27
C LEU A 377 -3.01 1.10 -59.58
N ARG A 378 -3.55 -0.13 -59.55
CA ARG A 378 -3.86 -0.91 -60.75
C ARG A 378 -5.03 -0.36 -61.55
N LYS A 379 -5.98 0.30 -60.89
CA LYS A 379 -7.17 0.87 -61.54
C LYS A 379 -6.95 2.29 -62.10
N GLY A 380 -5.75 2.86 -61.94
CA GLY A 380 -5.37 4.11 -62.60
C GLY A 380 -6.30 5.27 -62.28
N ILE A 381 -6.62 5.46 -60.99
CA ILE A 381 -7.23 6.70 -60.46
C ILE A 381 -6.14 7.53 -59.81
#